data_AF-A0A2V2BEQ6-F1
#
_entry.id   AF-A0A2V2BEQ6-F1
#
_cell.length_a   1.000
_cell.length_b   1.000
_cell.length_c   1.000
_cell.angle_alpha   90.00
_cell.angle_beta   90.00
_cell.angle_gamma   90.00
#
_symmetry.space_group_name_H-M   'P 1'
#
loop_
_entity.id
_entity.type
_entity.pdbx_description
1 polymer ?
#
loop_
_entity_poly.entity_id
_entity_poly.type
_entity_poly.pdbx_seq_one_letter_code
_entity_poly.pdbx_strand_id
1 'polypeptide(L)'
;MRCIGVTKKKSRCKNSSNLLFCKTHCWQPLTEIMLLFSCVGYWAGFYQDLLKPIIDNQTKISELRKLISIEVKKNRREFAEWEDNEDPTMGKSDVITILSDRQPIKSMEIYQTAKDQKFKDYLPTAQLADFFMPTEIEYQVLDLDGDGIDEIIIKITNRIYSLHFDKQVNILILNPMGEILNTTPYPRNIPGLSLEVHNPYSAYKTTAVMKDVISNTFTSSTFCNDFNVTTQDGVKYLQFSWVIDNSSYAAPHLHQVENYKFESGKLIPVESTPELYIAEGWENASTGKIVTSISDAETFLNENNLPTIGKLYSQIKNQQQENIAP
;
A
#
# COMPACT_ATOMS: atom_id res chain seq x y z
N MET A 1 -49.20 -39.14 45.43
CA MET A 1 -47.72 -39.01 45.39
C MET A 1 -47.28 -37.86 46.30
N ARG A 2 -46.02 -37.79 46.75
CA ARG A 2 -45.50 -36.62 47.48
C ARG A 2 -44.95 -35.59 46.49
N CYS A 3 -45.33 -34.34 46.65
CA CYS A 3 -44.85 -33.21 45.84
C CYS A 3 -43.31 -33.18 45.76
N ILE A 4 -42.77 -32.88 44.59
CA ILE A 4 -41.31 -32.78 44.36
C ILE A 4 -40.80 -31.36 44.62
N GLY A 5 -41.68 -30.36 44.69
CA GLY A 5 -41.32 -28.97 44.88
C GLY A 5 -40.48 -28.68 46.13
N VAL A 6 -39.61 -27.67 46.03
CA VAL A 6 -38.64 -27.28 47.07
C VAL A 6 -39.16 -26.06 47.83
N THR A 7 -39.19 -26.14 49.15
CA THR A 7 -39.61 -25.00 50.00
C THR A 7 -38.51 -23.95 50.12
N LYS A 8 -38.84 -22.74 50.60
CA LYS A 8 -37.85 -21.67 50.88
C LYS A 8 -36.68 -22.11 51.78
N LYS A 9 -36.88 -23.14 52.62
CA LYS A 9 -35.84 -23.75 53.48
C LYS A 9 -35.00 -24.82 52.75
N LYS A 10 -35.04 -24.88 51.41
CA LYS A 10 -34.37 -25.90 50.57
C LYS A 10 -34.72 -27.35 50.92
N SER A 11 -35.89 -27.58 51.53
CA SER A 11 -36.37 -28.92 51.86
C SER A 11 -37.57 -29.31 50.99
N ARG A 12 -37.73 -30.61 50.73
CA ARG A 12 -38.81 -31.14 49.88
C ARG A 12 -40.18 -30.89 50.50
N CYS A 13 -41.14 -30.48 49.67
CA CYS A 13 -42.51 -30.26 50.08
C CYS A 13 -43.14 -31.55 50.62
N LYS A 14 -43.78 -31.46 51.80
CA LYS A 14 -44.42 -32.61 52.46
C LYS A 14 -45.88 -32.82 52.03
N ASN A 15 -46.43 -31.98 51.15
CA ASN A 15 -47.83 -32.08 50.71
C ASN A 15 -48.05 -33.30 49.79
N SER A 16 -49.18 -33.98 49.99
CA SER A 16 -49.70 -34.98 49.06
C SER A 16 -50.33 -34.32 47.84
N SER A 17 -50.01 -34.82 46.65
CA SER A 17 -50.60 -34.37 45.39
C SER A 17 -50.88 -35.54 44.44
N ASN A 18 -51.90 -35.34 43.60
CA ASN A 18 -52.25 -36.26 42.50
C ASN A 18 -51.31 -36.08 41.30
N LEU A 19 -50.65 -34.93 41.20
CA LEU A 19 -49.65 -34.58 40.18
C LEU A 19 -48.24 -34.46 40.82
N LEU A 20 -47.19 -34.32 40.02
CA LEU A 20 -45.80 -34.18 40.48
C LEU A 20 -45.57 -32.93 41.37
N PHE A 21 -46.35 -31.86 41.17
CA PHE A 21 -46.30 -30.62 41.94
C PHE A 21 -47.67 -30.30 42.57
N CYS A 22 -47.67 -29.74 43.78
CA CYS A 22 -48.90 -29.25 44.43
C CYS A 22 -49.26 -27.84 43.95
N LYS A 23 -50.49 -27.37 44.22
CA LYS A 23 -50.96 -26.02 43.81
C LYS A 23 -50.04 -24.88 44.24
N THR A 24 -49.33 -25.02 45.35
CA THR A 24 -48.35 -24.05 45.86
C THR A 24 -46.99 -24.05 45.13
N HIS A 25 -46.65 -25.13 44.42
CA HIS A 25 -45.36 -25.29 43.73
C HIS A 25 -45.51 -25.51 42.21
N CYS A 26 -46.70 -25.27 41.65
CA CYS A 26 -46.96 -25.46 40.22
C CYS A 26 -46.11 -24.56 39.31
N TRP A 27 -45.60 -23.44 39.84
CA TRP A 27 -44.75 -22.49 39.11
C TRP A 27 -43.26 -22.83 39.15
N GLN A 28 -42.82 -23.75 40.01
CA GLN A 28 -41.39 -24.09 40.14
C GLN A 28 -40.76 -24.66 38.86
N PRO A 29 -41.44 -25.57 38.12
CA PRO A 29 -40.94 -26.02 36.82
C PRO A 29 -40.76 -24.87 35.83
N LEU A 30 -41.70 -23.92 35.80
CA LEU A 30 -41.63 -22.77 34.91
C LEU A 30 -40.44 -21.86 35.28
N THR A 31 -40.21 -21.61 36.57
CA THR A 31 -39.06 -20.80 37.02
C THR A 31 -37.73 -21.49 36.75
N GLU A 32 -37.65 -22.81 36.88
CA GLU A 32 -36.45 -23.59 36.53
C GLU A 32 -36.18 -23.52 35.02
N ILE A 33 -37.21 -23.63 34.18
CA ILE A 33 -37.12 -23.48 32.73
C ILE A 33 -36.68 -22.05 32.35
N MET A 34 -37.26 -21.01 32.96
CA MET A 34 -36.84 -19.62 32.71
C MET A 34 -35.40 -19.36 33.16
N LEU A 35 -34.98 -19.92 34.29
CA LEU A 35 -33.60 -19.83 34.75
C LEU A 35 -32.66 -20.51 33.75
N LEU A 36 -33.02 -21.70 33.26
CA LEU A 36 -32.26 -22.42 32.24
C LEU A 36 -32.08 -21.56 30.98
N PHE A 37 -33.17 -21.01 30.43
CA PHE A 37 -33.09 -20.13 29.25
C PHE A 37 -32.27 -18.87 29.52
N SER A 38 -32.39 -18.28 30.71
CA SER A 38 -31.61 -17.11 31.11
C SER A 38 -30.12 -17.44 31.22
N CYS A 39 -29.78 -18.59 31.80
CA CYS A 39 -28.40 -19.07 31.87
C CYS A 39 -27.85 -19.35 30.46
N VAL A 40 -28.61 -20.03 29.59
CA VAL A 40 -28.19 -20.28 28.20
C VAL A 40 -27.98 -18.97 27.45
N GLY A 41 -28.91 -18.01 27.57
CA GLY A 41 -28.78 -16.69 26.95
C GLY A 41 -27.58 -15.90 27.48
N TYR A 42 -27.35 -15.91 28.80
CA TYR A 42 -26.18 -15.29 29.42
C TYR A 42 -24.87 -15.90 28.91
N TRP A 43 -24.76 -17.24 28.89
CA TRP A 43 -23.57 -17.92 28.39
C TRP A 43 -23.36 -17.74 26.89
N ALA A 44 -24.44 -17.70 26.09
CA ALA A 44 -24.36 -17.43 24.67
C ALA A 44 -23.87 -15.99 24.40
N GLY A 45 -24.40 -14.99 25.10
CA GLY A 45 -23.93 -13.61 25.01
C GLY A 45 -22.48 -13.46 25.47
N PHE A 46 -22.13 -14.05 26.62
CA PHE A 46 -20.75 -14.06 27.11
C PHE A 46 -19.77 -14.68 26.11
N TYR A 47 -20.15 -15.79 25.48
CA TYR A 47 -19.32 -16.42 24.45
C TYR A 47 -19.20 -15.54 23.19
N GLN A 48 -20.30 -15.01 22.68
CA GLN A 48 -20.30 -14.22 21.44
C GLN A 48 -19.58 -12.89 21.60
N ASP A 49 -19.75 -12.21 22.74
CA ASP A 49 -19.26 -10.85 22.93
C ASP A 49 -17.85 -10.81 23.50
N LEU A 50 -17.45 -11.81 24.32
CA LEU A 50 -16.15 -11.82 24.98
C LEU A 50 -15.19 -12.87 24.45
N LEU A 51 -15.60 -14.15 24.42
CA LEU A 51 -14.69 -15.24 24.11
C LEU A 51 -14.40 -15.36 22.61
N LYS A 52 -15.43 -15.30 21.78
CA LYS A 52 -15.31 -15.48 20.33
C LYS A 52 -14.35 -14.44 19.70
N PRO A 53 -14.43 -13.12 20.00
CA PRO A 53 -13.49 -12.15 19.44
C PRO A 53 -12.04 -12.42 19.84
N ILE A 54 -11.79 -12.89 21.07
CA ILE A 54 -10.44 -13.22 21.54
C ILE A 54 -9.89 -14.44 20.79
N ILE A 55 -10.70 -15.49 20.65
CA ILE A 55 -10.32 -16.72 19.94
C ILE A 55 -10.08 -16.42 18.46
N ASP A 56 -10.99 -15.67 17.83
CA ASP A 56 -10.88 -15.28 16.43
C ASP A 56 -9.61 -14.44 16.20
N ASN A 57 -9.30 -13.51 17.11
CA ASN A 57 -8.08 -12.70 17.02
C ASN A 57 -6.80 -13.53 17.21
N GLN A 58 -6.78 -14.46 18.17
CA GLN A 58 -5.64 -15.37 18.35
C GLN A 58 -5.44 -16.27 17.13
N THR A 59 -6.53 -16.76 16.55
CA THR A 59 -6.50 -17.57 15.33
C THR A 59 -5.94 -16.74 14.18
N LYS A 60 -6.43 -15.51 13.99
CA LYS A 60 -5.92 -14.58 12.97
C LYS A 60 -4.42 -14.31 13.14
N ILE A 61 -3.95 -14.00 14.35
CA ILE A 61 -2.53 -13.80 14.64
C ILE A 61 -1.72 -15.07 14.33
N SER A 62 -2.24 -16.24 14.70
CA SER A 62 -1.56 -17.51 14.42
C SER A 62 -1.45 -17.79 12.92
N GLU A 63 -2.46 -17.42 12.14
CA GLU A 63 -2.45 -17.53 10.67
C GLU A 63 -1.46 -16.56 10.05
N LEU A 64 -1.41 -15.31 10.54
CA LEU A 64 -0.46 -14.30 10.06
C LEU A 64 1.00 -14.72 10.33
N ARG A 65 1.26 -15.44 11.43
CA ARG A 65 2.61 -15.95 11.76
C ARG A 65 3.05 -17.18 10.96
N LYS A 66 2.18 -17.74 10.13
CA LYS A 66 2.56 -18.90 9.31
C LYS A 66 3.63 -18.53 8.31
N LEU A 67 4.47 -19.49 7.96
CA LEU A 67 5.53 -19.27 6.98
C LEU A 67 4.92 -19.00 5.61
N ILE A 68 5.34 -17.88 5.02
CA ILE A 68 4.90 -17.43 3.71
C ILE A 68 5.98 -17.81 2.69
N SER A 69 5.55 -18.24 1.51
CA SER A 69 6.42 -18.28 0.34
C SER A 69 5.78 -17.48 -0.78
N ILE A 70 6.61 -16.82 -1.58
CA ILE A 70 6.14 -15.95 -2.66
C ILE A 70 6.73 -16.46 -3.96
N GLU A 71 5.85 -16.72 -4.92
CA GLU A 71 6.24 -17.09 -6.28
C GLU A 71 5.99 -15.91 -7.22
N VAL A 72 7.01 -15.54 -7.98
CA VAL A 72 6.88 -14.54 -9.05
C VAL A 72 7.08 -15.23 -10.40
N LYS A 73 6.03 -15.24 -11.21
CA LYS A 73 6.07 -15.74 -12.58
C LYS A 73 6.37 -14.58 -13.52
N LYS A 74 7.66 -14.46 -13.85
CA LYS A 74 8.16 -13.48 -14.83
C LYS A 74 7.98 -13.96 -16.27
N ASN A 75 7.94 -13.01 -17.20
CA ASN A 75 8.03 -13.26 -18.65
C ASN A 75 7.10 -14.36 -19.15
N ARG A 76 5.82 -14.31 -18.74
CA ARG A 76 4.77 -15.25 -19.16
C ARG A 76 4.47 -15.03 -20.66
N ARG A 77 5.28 -15.61 -21.53
CA ARG A 77 5.15 -15.51 -23.00
C ARG A 77 4.01 -16.40 -23.51
N GLU A 78 3.26 -15.91 -24.49
CA GLU A 78 2.38 -16.74 -25.34
C GLU A 78 3.00 -17.00 -26.73
N PHE A 79 3.99 -16.20 -27.12
CA PHE A 79 4.59 -16.17 -28.46
C PHE A 79 6.11 -16.44 -28.42
N ALA A 80 6.66 -16.83 -29.57
CA ALA A 80 8.07 -17.20 -29.70
C ALA A 80 9.00 -15.97 -29.69
N GLU A 81 10.25 -16.17 -29.27
CA GLU A 81 11.26 -15.13 -28.99
C GLU A 81 11.68 -14.26 -30.20
N TRP A 82 11.24 -14.60 -31.41
CA TRP A 82 11.50 -13.82 -32.64
C TRP A 82 10.31 -12.94 -33.06
N GLU A 83 9.15 -13.08 -32.41
CA GLU A 83 7.96 -12.23 -32.60
C GLU A 83 7.95 -11.06 -31.60
N ASP A 84 9.12 -10.50 -31.30
CA ASP A 84 9.25 -9.36 -30.38
C ASP A 84 8.29 -8.24 -30.82
N ASN A 85 7.22 -8.06 -30.04
CA ASN A 85 6.24 -7.04 -30.29
C ASN A 85 6.76 -5.75 -29.64
N GLU A 86 7.16 -4.80 -30.48
CA GLU A 86 7.68 -3.49 -30.05
C GLU A 86 6.63 -2.63 -29.33
N ASP A 87 5.34 -3.04 -29.34
CA ASP A 87 4.28 -2.32 -28.65
C ASP A 87 4.35 -2.56 -27.11
N PRO A 88 4.71 -1.53 -26.32
CA PRO A 88 4.84 -1.65 -24.87
C PRO A 88 3.50 -1.91 -24.16
N THR A 89 2.36 -1.77 -24.85
CA THR A 89 1.02 -2.07 -24.34
C THR A 89 0.63 -3.55 -24.47
N MET A 90 1.33 -4.30 -25.33
CA MET A 90 0.98 -5.68 -25.70
C MET A 90 1.64 -6.75 -24.81
N GLY A 91 2.45 -6.34 -23.83
CA GLY A 91 3.11 -7.24 -22.87
C GLY A 91 2.20 -7.68 -21.71
N LYS A 92 2.53 -8.83 -21.09
CA LYS A 92 1.90 -9.27 -19.83
C LYS A 92 2.69 -8.79 -18.62
N SER A 93 1.98 -8.38 -17.58
CA SER A 93 2.58 -8.07 -16.28
C SER A 93 3.15 -9.32 -15.61
N ASP A 94 4.04 -9.15 -14.63
CA ASP A 94 4.42 -10.25 -13.75
C ASP A 94 3.25 -10.66 -12.86
N VAL A 95 3.17 -11.97 -12.56
CA VAL A 95 2.23 -12.48 -11.56
C VAL A 95 2.97 -12.81 -10.29
N ILE A 96 2.49 -12.23 -9.19
CA ILE A 96 2.91 -12.59 -7.85
C ILE A 96 1.83 -13.42 -7.19
N THR A 97 2.24 -14.55 -6.61
CA THR A 97 1.38 -15.44 -5.85
C THR A 97 1.94 -15.61 -4.45
N ILE A 98 1.13 -15.27 -3.45
CA ILE A 98 1.39 -15.46 -2.03
C ILE A 98 0.87 -16.84 -1.64
N LEU A 99 1.74 -17.66 -1.07
CA LEU A 99 1.46 -19.01 -0.62
C LEU A 99 1.63 -19.10 0.90
N SER A 100 0.68 -19.75 1.57
CA SER A 100 0.86 -20.26 2.95
C SER A 100 0.73 -21.77 2.93
N ASP A 101 1.66 -22.45 3.57
CA ASP A 101 1.69 -23.93 3.61
C ASP A 101 1.59 -24.56 2.20
N ARG A 102 2.23 -23.92 1.21
CA ARG A 102 2.22 -24.29 -0.23
C ARG A 102 0.85 -24.20 -0.92
N GLN A 103 -0.13 -23.57 -0.30
CA GLN A 103 -1.42 -23.27 -0.90
C GLN A 103 -1.53 -21.79 -1.27
N PRO A 104 -2.02 -21.44 -2.47
CA PRO A 104 -2.18 -20.06 -2.87
C PRO A 104 -3.28 -19.38 -2.05
N ILE A 105 -2.92 -18.28 -1.38
CA ILE A 105 -3.86 -17.42 -0.67
C ILE A 105 -4.31 -16.27 -1.57
N LYS A 106 -3.36 -15.60 -2.22
CA LYS A 106 -3.61 -14.42 -3.07
C LYS A 106 -2.70 -14.48 -4.28
N SER A 107 -3.27 -14.20 -5.46
CA SER A 107 -2.51 -13.93 -6.67
C SER A 107 -2.90 -12.57 -7.20
N MET A 108 -1.92 -11.84 -7.73
CA MET A 108 -2.10 -10.51 -8.30
C MET A 108 -1.38 -10.42 -9.64
N GLU A 109 -2.02 -9.78 -10.59
CA GLU A 109 -1.44 -9.39 -11.86
C GLU A 109 -1.75 -7.92 -12.08
N ILE A 110 -0.74 -7.06 -11.91
CA ILE A 110 -0.95 -5.63 -11.75
C ILE A 110 -0.65 -4.90 -13.05
N TYR A 111 -1.52 -4.00 -13.46
CA TYR A 111 -1.26 -3.03 -14.53
C TYR A 111 -1.39 -1.63 -13.96
N GLN A 112 -0.64 -0.68 -14.49
CA GLN A 112 -0.59 0.69 -13.97
C GLN A 112 -0.82 1.74 -15.06
N THR A 113 -1.47 2.83 -14.68
CA THR A 113 -1.60 4.06 -15.48
C THR A 113 -1.41 5.27 -14.58
N ALA A 114 -0.81 6.35 -15.10
CA ALA A 114 -0.70 7.63 -14.42
C ALA A 114 -1.96 8.49 -14.64
N LYS A 115 -2.27 9.38 -13.69
CA LYS A 115 -3.41 10.31 -13.78
C LYS A 115 -2.98 11.78 -13.80
N ASP A 116 -1.80 12.05 -14.34
CA ASP A 116 -1.26 13.40 -14.45
C ASP A 116 -1.14 13.82 -15.92
N GLN A 117 -1.56 15.04 -16.23
CA GLN A 117 -1.58 15.61 -17.59
C GLN A 117 -0.18 15.75 -18.17
N LYS A 118 0.85 15.95 -17.32
CA LYS A 118 2.24 16.11 -17.79
C LYS A 118 2.76 14.93 -18.61
N PHE A 119 2.24 13.72 -18.37
CA PHE A 119 2.57 12.54 -19.16
C PHE A 119 2.03 12.64 -20.58
N LYS A 120 0.82 13.18 -20.76
CA LYS A 120 0.21 13.40 -22.08
C LYS A 120 0.91 14.53 -22.85
N ASP A 121 1.37 15.55 -22.12
CA ASP A 121 2.07 16.68 -22.70
C ASP A 121 3.45 16.30 -23.25
N TYR A 122 3.97 15.13 -22.85
CA TYR A 122 5.23 14.56 -23.33
C TYR A 122 5.00 13.24 -24.08
N LEU A 123 5.02 13.31 -25.42
CA LEU A 123 4.61 12.23 -26.32
C LEU A 123 5.23 10.84 -26.01
N PRO A 124 6.54 10.71 -25.69
CA PRO A 124 7.14 9.42 -25.33
C PRO A 124 6.53 8.76 -24.08
N THR A 125 5.95 9.54 -23.17
CA THR A 125 5.35 9.04 -21.92
C THR A 125 3.82 9.04 -21.93
N ALA A 126 3.19 9.53 -23.01
CA ALA A 126 1.74 9.71 -23.09
C ALA A 126 0.96 8.40 -22.90
N GLN A 127 1.53 7.27 -23.33
CA GLN A 127 0.96 5.95 -23.15
C GLN A 127 0.69 5.60 -21.68
N LEU A 128 1.53 6.08 -20.75
CA LEU A 128 1.32 5.84 -19.32
C LEU A 128 0.03 6.48 -18.82
N ALA A 129 -0.43 7.59 -19.42
CA ALA A 129 -1.66 8.28 -19.03
C ALA A 129 -2.91 7.72 -19.72
N ASP A 130 -2.75 7.15 -20.92
CA ASP A 130 -3.87 6.71 -21.75
C ASP A 130 -4.18 5.21 -21.62
N PHE A 131 -3.19 4.38 -21.26
CA PHE A 131 -3.31 2.93 -21.23
C PHE A 131 -2.87 2.33 -19.89
N PHE A 132 -3.43 1.16 -19.58
CA PHE A 132 -2.94 0.30 -18.50
C PHE A 132 -1.75 -0.48 -18.99
N MET A 133 -0.59 -0.18 -18.42
CA MET A 133 0.70 -0.72 -18.87
C MET A 133 1.12 -1.91 -17.99
N PRO A 134 1.74 -2.94 -18.57
CA PRO A 134 2.25 -4.07 -17.81
C PRO A 134 3.37 -3.65 -16.86
N THR A 135 3.50 -4.36 -15.73
CA THR A 135 4.47 -4.05 -14.69
C THR A 135 5.44 -5.20 -14.44
N GLU A 136 6.65 -4.87 -13.99
CA GLU A 136 7.59 -5.78 -13.35
C GLU A 136 7.42 -5.72 -11.82
N ILE A 137 7.59 -6.88 -11.18
CA ILE A 137 7.43 -7.02 -9.73
C ILE A 137 8.72 -7.55 -9.08
N GLU A 138 9.13 -6.87 -8.02
CA GLU A 138 10.10 -7.33 -7.03
C GLU A 138 9.44 -7.38 -5.66
N TYR A 139 9.97 -8.20 -4.75
CA TYR A 139 9.41 -8.30 -3.40
C TYR A 139 10.47 -8.51 -2.32
N GLN A 140 10.11 -8.17 -1.09
CA GLN A 140 10.85 -8.48 0.13
C GLN A 140 9.86 -8.93 1.21
N VAL A 141 10.27 -9.87 2.07
CA VAL A 141 9.47 -10.36 3.20
C VAL A 141 10.23 -10.04 4.47
N LEU A 142 9.68 -9.16 5.30
CA LEU A 142 10.36 -8.60 6.46
C LEU A 142 9.33 -8.22 7.54
N ASP A 143 9.58 -8.60 8.78
CA ASP A 143 8.92 -8.02 9.97
C ASP A 143 9.31 -6.54 10.10
N LEU A 144 8.39 -5.61 9.79
CA LEU A 144 8.69 -4.17 9.73
C LEU A 144 8.57 -3.47 11.08
N ASP A 145 7.68 -3.93 11.96
CA ASP A 145 7.39 -3.28 13.24
C ASP A 145 7.85 -4.07 14.48
N GLY A 146 8.41 -5.26 14.28
CA GLY A 146 9.03 -6.10 15.30
C GLY A 146 8.04 -6.96 16.09
N ASP A 147 6.82 -7.17 15.60
CA ASP A 147 5.77 -7.94 16.29
C ASP A 147 5.85 -9.47 16.02
N GLY A 148 6.80 -9.89 15.18
CA GLY A 148 7.03 -11.26 14.74
C GLY A 148 6.08 -11.73 13.63
N ILE A 149 5.38 -10.81 12.95
CA ILE A 149 4.61 -11.06 11.73
C ILE A 149 5.38 -10.41 10.57
N ASP A 150 5.68 -11.20 9.54
CA ASP A 150 6.39 -10.65 8.37
C ASP A 150 5.41 -9.93 7.43
N GLU A 151 5.68 -8.68 7.09
CA GLU A 151 5.03 -8.01 5.98
C GLU A 151 5.67 -8.37 4.64
N ILE A 152 4.85 -8.30 3.59
CA ILE A 152 5.28 -8.48 2.21
C ILE A 152 5.33 -7.10 1.56
N ILE A 153 6.53 -6.64 1.25
CA ILE A 153 6.74 -5.43 0.46
C ILE A 153 6.84 -5.84 -1.00
N ILE A 154 5.99 -5.27 -1.85
CA ILE A 154 5.99 -5.47 -3.30
C ILE A 154 6.38 -4.15 -3.95
N LYS A 155 7.49 -4.16 -4.69
CA LYS A 155 7.92 -3.07 -5.55
C LYS A 155 7.42 -3.34 -6.97
N ILE A 156 6.60 -2.44 -7.48
CA ILE A 156 5.96 -2.53 -8.78
C ILE A 156 6.53 -1.43 -9.67
N THR A 157 6.99 -1.77 -10.86
CA THR A 157 7.58 -0.82 -11.80
C THR A 157 6.97 -1.01 -13.18
N ASN A 158 6.61 0.07 -13.86
CA ASN A 158 6.11 0.01 -15.23
C ASN A 158 7.19 -0.49 -16.21
N ARG A 159 6.80 -1.29 -17.21
CA ARG A 159 7.72 -1.74 -18.28
C ARG A 159 7.88 -0.76 -19.44
N ILE A 160 7.59 0.52 -19.22
CA ILE A 160 7.64 1.51 -20.28
C ILE A 160 9.09 1.92 -20.48
N TYR A 161 9.65 1.58 -21.63
CA TYR A 161 10.92 2.13 -22.09
C TYR A 161 10.61 3.42 -22.86
N SER A 162 10.80 4.56 -22.21
CA SER A 162 10.80 5.87 -22.88
C SER A 162 12.20 6.11 -23.48
N LEU A 163 12.46 7.35 -23.90
CA LEU A 163 13.81 7.82 -24.26
C LEU A 163 14.84 7.57 -23.16
N HIS A 164 14.38 7.43 -21.91
CA HIS A 164 15.19 7.17 -20.74
C HIS A 164 14.58 6.04 -19.90
N PHE A 165 15.40 5.43 -19.03
CA PHE A 165 14.95 4.37 -18.14
C PHE A 165 14.21 5.02 -16.96
N ASP A 166 12.89 5.09 -17.06
CA ASP A 166 12.04 5.72 -16.05
C ASP A 166 11.51 4.68 -15.08
N LYS A 167 12.09 4.61 -13.87
CA LYS A 167 11.49 3.83 -12.78
C LYS A 167 10.46 4.68 -12.05
N GLN A 168 9.25 4.76 -12.61
CA GLN A 168 8.08 5.12 -11.80
C GLN A 168 7.75 3.89 -10.93
N VAL A 169 8.00 4.01 -9.63
CA VAL A 169 7.87 2.92 -8.67
C VAL A 169 6.61 3.10 -7.85
N ASN A 170 5.86 2.02 -7.67
CA ASN A 170 4.80 1.93 -6.68
C ASN A 170 5.10 0.82 -5.68
N ILE A 171 4.86 1.08 -4.41
CA ILE A 171 5.06 0.12 -3.32
C ILE A 171 3.71 -0.31 -2.78
N LEU A 172 3.51 -1.62 -2.66
CA LEU A 172 2.42 -2.21 -1.87
C LEU A 172 3.01 -2.91 -0.66
N ILE A 173 2.43 -2.66 0.52
CA ILE A 173 2.75 -3.39 1.74
C ILE A 173 1.54 -4.22 2.08
N LEU A 174 1.73 -5.54 2.11
CA LEU A 174 0.69 -6.51 2.39
C LEU A 174 0.98 -7.25 3.68
N ASN A 175 -0.08 -7.70 4.33
CA ASN A 175 0.05 -8.71 5.37
C ASN A 175 0.28 -10.10 4.75
N PRO A 176 0.64 -11.11 5.57
CA PRO A 176 0.78 -12.50 5.15
C PRO A 176 -0.40 -13.10 4.37
N MET A 177 -1.61 -12.59 4.57
CA MET A 177 -2.82 -13.05 3.88
C MET A 177 -3.06 -12.34 2.54
N GLY A 178 -2.18 -11.42 2.15
CA GLY A 178 -2.30 -10.64 0.92
C GLY A 178 -3.28 -9.47 1.01
N GLU A 179 -3.69 -9.07 2.22
CA GLU A 179 -4.48 -7.86 2.43
C GLU A 179 -3.56 -6.63 2.36
N ILE A 180 -3.98 -5.59 1.63
CA ILE A 180 -3.23 -4.35 1.50
C ILE A 180 -3.27 -3.59 2.83
N LEU A 181 -2.11 -3.38 3.44
CA LEU A 181 -1.93 -2.57 4.63
C LEU A 181 -1.62 -1.11 4.25
N ASN A 182 -0.70 -0.92 3.31
CA ASN A 182 -0.31 0.41 2.85
C ASN A 182 0.14 0.42 1.40
N THR A 183 0.25 1.62 0.83
CA THR A 183 0.81 1.83 -0.50
C THR A 183 1.88 2.92 -0.44
N THR A 184 2.50 3.27 -1.57
CA THR A 184 3.35 4.47 -1.67
C THR A 184 2.63 5.67 -1.04
N PRO A 185 3.27 6.40 -0.12
CA PRO A 185 2.69 7.59 0.48
C PRO A 185 2.70 8.77 -0.51
N TYR A 186 1.88 9.78 -0.23
CA TYR A 186 2.04 11.07 -0.91
C TYR A 186 3.26 11.80 -0.32
N PRO A 187 4.16 12.36 -1.16
CA PRO A 187 5.25 13.18 -0.65
C PRO A 187 4.69 14.39 0.10
N ARG A 188 5.24 14.68 1.27
CA ARG A 188 4.82 15.83 2.09
C ARG A 188 5.29 17.14 1.48
N ASN A 189 4.63 18.24 1.83
CA ASN A 189 5.10 19.55 1.39
C ASN A 189 6.41 19.92 2.11
N ILE A 190 7.32 20.58 1.40
CA ILE A 190 8.55 21.13 1.95
C ILE A 190 8.28 22.59 2.37
N PRO A 191 8.33 22.93 3.67
CA PRO A 191 8.05 24.29 4.13
C PRO A 191 9.02 25.30 3.51
N GLY A 192 8.47 26.39 2.97
CA GLY A 192 9.26 27.48 2.39
C GLY A 192 9.79 27.23 0.98
N LEU A 193 9.57 26.05 0.38
CA LEU A 193 9.97 25.75 -0.99
C LEU A 193 8.75 25.56 -1.88
N SER A 194 8.56 26.46 -2.84
CA SER A 194 7.50 26.33 -3.85
C SER A 194 8.00 25.50 -5.02
N LEU A 195 7.35 24.35 -5.26
CA LEU A 195 7.74 23.41 -6.30
C LEU A 195 6.73 23.44 -7.45
N GLU A 196 7.20 23.82 -8.63
CA GLU A 196 6.49 23.69 -9.90
C GLU A 196 7.25 22.69 -10.77
N VAL A 197 6.77 21.45 -10.82
CA VAL A 197 7.43 20.35 -11.54
C VAL A 197 6.61 19.97 -12.77
N HIS A 198 7.23 20.04 -13.94
CA HIS A 198 6.55 19.83 -15.22
C HIS A 198 7.03 18.61 -16.01
N ASN A 199 7.99 17.85 -15.45
CA ASN A 199 8.60 16.71 -16.13
C ASN A 199 7.83 15.40 -15.81
N PRO A 200 7.46 14.57 -16.82
CA PRO A 200 6.86 13.25 -16.60
C PRO A 200 7.77 12.26 -15.86
N TYR A 201 9.08 12.48 -15.85
CA TYR A 201 10.04 11.61 -15.16
C TYR A 201 10.02 11.81 -13.64
N SER A 202 9.58 12.97 -13.16
CA SER A 202 9.38 13.19 -11.73
C SER A 202 8.13 12.46 -11.24
N ALA A 203 8.28 11.62 -10.23
CA ALA A 203 7.17 10.97 -9.56
C ALA A 203 6.47 11.91 -8.54
N TYR A 204 7.03 13.09 -8.28
CA TYR A 204 6.53 14.00 -7.25
C TYR A 204 5.06 14.35 -7.48
N LYS A 205 4.23 14.06 -6.47
CA LYS A 205 2.76 14.21 -6.48
C LYS A 205 2.07 13.57 -7.69
N THR A 206 2.71 12.60 -8.34
CA THR A 206 2.11 11.86 -9.44
C THR A 206 1.24 10.76 -8.89
N THR A 207 0.00 10.73 -9.35
CA THR A 207 -0.98 9.72 -8.96
C THR A 207 -1.07 8.60 -9.99
N ALA A 208 -1.33 7.40 -9.49
CA ALA A 208 -1.41 6.17 -10.26
C ALA A 208 -2.73 5.45 -9.98
N VAL A 209 -3.22 4.73 -10.99
CA VAL A 209 -4.27 3.72 -10.81
C VAL A 209 -3.67 2.37 -11.13
N MET A 210 -3.73 1.48 -10.15
CA MET A 210 -3.42 0.07 -10.29
C MET A 210 -4.68 -0.72 -10.59
N LYS A 211 -4.58 -1.66 -11.52
CA LYS A 211 -5.60 -2.66 -11.81
C LYS A 211 -5.01 -4.04 -11.53
N ASP A 212 -5.57 -4.76 -10.56
CA ASP A 212 -5.33 -6.19 -10.40
C ASP A 212 -6.31 -6.92 -11.33
N VAL A 213 -5.81 -7.51 -12.43
CA VAL A 213 -6.67 -8.18 -13.40
C VAL A 213 -7.17 -9.55 -12.92
N ILE A 214 -6.54 -10.16 -11.91
CA ILE A 214 -6.97 -11.44 -11.35
C ILE A 214 -8.22 -11.24 -10.49
N SER A 215 -8.20 -10.27 -9.57
CA SER A 215 -9.39 -9.94 -8.75
C SER A 215 -10.32 -8.91 -9.38
N ASN A 216 -9.95 -8.33 -10.54
CA ASN A 216 -10.66 -7.26 -11.22
C ASN A 216 -10.94 -6.04 -10.31
N THR A 217 -9.94 -5.65 -9.52
CA THR A 217 -10.02 -4.52 -8.58
C THR A 217 -9.11 -3.39 -8.97
N PHE A 218 -9.51 -2.16 -8.62
CA PHE A 218 -8.72 -0.96 -8.86
C PHE A 218 -8.29 -0.32 -7.54
N THR A 219 -7.04 0.13 -7.48
CA THR A 219 -6.47 0.78 -6.30
C THR A 219 -5.76 2.06 -6.73
N SER A 220 -6.13 3.19 -6.12
CA SER A 220 -5.40 4.45 -6.29
C SER A 220 -4.14 4.46 -5.44
N SER A 221 -3.05 5.01 -5.98
CA SER A 221 -1.80 5.20 -5.24
C SER A 221 -0.98 6.34 -5.85
N THR A 222 0.26 6.50 -5.41
CA THR A 222 1.23 7.46 -5.95
C THR A 222 2.48 6.76 -6.45
N PHE A 223 3.23 7.41 -7.32
CA PHE A 223 4.57 6.95 -7.66
C PHE A 223 5.61 7.57 -6.73
N CYS A 224 6.73 6.89 -6.60
CA CYS A 224 8.02 7.45 -6.19
C CYS A 224 9.06 7.14 -7.28
N ASN A 225 10.17 7.86 -7.26
CA ASN A 225 11.29 7.60 -8.17
C ASN A 225 12.17 6.47 -7.65
N ASP A 226 12.30 6.36 -6.32
CA ASP A 226 13.05 5.29 -5.70
C ASP A 226 12.45 4.88 -4.35
N PHE A 227 12.78 3.66 -3.95
CA PHE A 227 12.37 3.05 -2.68
C PHE A 227 13.44 2.09 -2.18
N ASN A 228 13.78 2.24 -0.90
CA ASN A 228 14.76 1.40 -0.22
C ASN A 228 14.28 1.04 1.20
N VAL A 229 14.62 -0.16 1.65
CA VAL A 229 14.49 -0.55 3.06
C VAL A 229 15.87 -0.38 3.71
N THR A 230 15.97 0.53 4.67
CA THR A 230 17.22 0.76 5.41
C THR A 230 17.08 0.25 6.84
N THR A 231 18.17 -0.18 7.46
CA THR A 231 18.17 -0.61 8.86
C THR A 231 19.13 0.27 9.64
N GLN A 232 18.65 0.92 10.69
CA GLN A 232 19.46 1.74 11.59
C GLN A 232 19.15 1.33 13.03
N ASP A 233 20.19 1.00 13.81
CA ASP A 233 20.06 0.55 15.21
C ASP A 233 19.06 -0.60 15.41
N GLY A 234 18.98 -1.52 14.44
CA GLY A 234 18.06 -2.66 14.45
C GLY A 234 16.61 -2.33 14.07
N VAL A 235 16.29 -1.05 13.83
CA VAL A 235 14.97 -0.60 13.36
C VAL A 235 15.00 -0.49 11.84
N LYS A 236 13.95 -1.01 11.19
CA LYS A 236 13.78 -0.91 9.73
C LYS A 236 13.04 0.38 9.38
N TYR A 237 13.50 1.05 8.34
CA TYR A 237 12.94 2.28 7.81
C TYR A 237 12.64 2.12 6.33
N LEU A 238 11.46 2.57 5.94
CA LEU A 238 11.01 2.59 4.57
C LEU A 238 11.32 3.97 3.98
N GLN A 239 12.35 4.02 3.15
CA GLN A 239 12.84 5.25 2.53
C GLN A 239 12.22 5.41 1.14
N PHE A 240 11.52 6.51 0.92
CA PHE A 240 10.94 6.90 -0.37
C PHE A 240 11.65 8.13 -0.90
N SER A 241 11.87 8.19 -2.21
CA SER A 241 12.47 9.34 -2.88
C SER A 241 11.61 9.81 -4.05
N TRP A 242 11.48 11.14 -4.19
CA TRP A 242 10.86 11.80 -5.32
C TRP A 242 11.80 12.86 -5.88
N VAL A 243 12.01 12.86 -7.19
CA VAL A 243 12.68 13.96 -7.88
C VAL A 243 11.72 15.14 -7.92
N ILE A 244 12.17 16.32 -7.48
CA ILE A 244 11.35 17.53 -7.31
C ILE A 244 11.81 18.69 -8.21
N ASP A 245 12.64 18.40 -9.20
CA ASP A 245 13.05 19.33 -10.24
C ASP A 245 12.50 18.93 -11.62
N ASN A 246 12.75 19.76 -12.63
CA ASN A 246 12.45 19.45 -14.03
C ASN A 246 13.70 19.54 -14.92
N SER A 247 14.87 19.28 -14.35
CA SER A 247 16.16 19.29 -15.05
C SER A 247 16.18 18.23 -16.17
N SER A 248 17.15 18.36 -17.06
CA SER A 248 17.45 17.34 -18.07
C SER A 248 17.72 15.99 -17.39
N TYR A 249 17.33 14.87 -18.03
CA TYR A 249 17.54 13.52 -17.49
C TYR A 249 19.01 13.20 -17.16
N ALA A 250 19.96 13.82 -17.87
CA ALA A 250 21.39 13.61 -17.69
C ALA A 250 22.07 14.59 -16.71
N ALA A 251 21.28 15.47 -16.07
CA ALA A 251 21.78 16.43 -15.09
C ALA A 251 21.64 15.86 -13.67
N PRO A 252 22.30 16.47 -12.67
CA PRO A 252 21.97 16.20 -11.28
C PRO A 252 20.50 16.57 -11.01
N HIS A 253 19.92 15.90 -10.02
CA HIS A 253 18.54 16.04 -9.62
C HIS A 253 18.44 16.38 -8.13
N LEU A 254 17.46 17.20 -7.80
CA LEU A 254 17.05 17.47 -6.44
C LEU A 254 15.97 16.46 -6.05
N HIS A 255 16.26 15.69 -5.02
CA HIS A 255 15.38 14.69 -4.45
C HIS A 255 14.81 15.16 -3.13
N GLN A 256 13.51 14.96 -2.97
CA GLN A 256 12.87 14.86 -1.66
C GLN A 256 12.97 13.41 -1.18
N VAL A 257 13.56 13.20 -0.01
CA VAL A 257 13.70 11.88 0.62
C VAL A 257 12.96 11.88 1.95
N GLU A 258 12.19 10.83 2.18
CA GLU A 258 11.45 10.65 3.41
C GLU A 258 11.58 9.23 3.95
N ASN A 259 11.90 9.13 5.24
CA ASN A 259 11.95 7.87 5.97
C ASN A 259 10.65 7.69 6.76
N TYR A 260 10.08 6.50 6.69
CA TYR A 260 8.89 6.10 7.44
C TYR A 260 9.18 4.88 8.30
N LYS A 261 8.64 4.88 9.51
CA LYS A 261 8.45 3.66 10.31
C LYS A 261 7.13 3.02 9.93
N PHE A 262 7.09 1.70 10.00
CA PHE A 262 5.84 0.97 9.91
C PHE A 262 5.35 0.68 11.33
N GLU A 263 4.13 1.07 11.65
CA GLU A 263 3.52 0.82 12.96
C GLU A 263 2.04 0.49 12.78
N SER A 264 1.62 -0.70 13.22
CA SER A 264 0.19 -1.10 13.22
C SER A 264 -0.48 -0.95 11.84
N GLY A 265 0.21 -1.38 10.78
CA GLY A 265 -0.30 -1.30 9.41
C GLY A 265 -0.14 0.07 8.72
N LYS A 266 0.47 1.05 9.38
CA LYS A 266 0.56 2.44 8.89
C LYS A 266 2.01 2.90 8.73
N LEU A 267 2.23 3.74 7.72
CA LEU A 267 3.47 4.48 7.53
C LEU A 267 3.45 5.75 8.39
N ILE A 268 4.39 5.86 9.33
CA ILE A 268 4.57 7.01 10.20
C ILE A 268 5.87 7.72 9.80
N PRO A 269 5.83 8.99 9.36
CA PRO A 269 7.04 9.70 8.99
C PRO A 269 7.95 9.88 10.22
N VAL A 270 9.24 9.63 10.05
CA VAL A 270 10.24 9.76 11.12
C VAL A 270 10.52 11.22 11.41
N GLU A 271 10.85 11.97 10.34
CA GLU A 271 11.21 13.37 10.45
C GLU A 271 9.99 14.27 10.28
N SER A 272 10.00 15.42 10.97
CA SER A 272 8.93 16.41 10.85
C SER A 272 8.89 17.08 9.47
N THR A 273 10.05 17.21 8.82
CA THR A 273 10.22 17.77 7.48
C THR A 273 10.94 16.79 6.57
N PRO A 274 10.62 16.76 5.26
CA PRO A 274 11.37 15.96 4.30
C PRO A 274 12.84 16.39 4.22
N GLU A 275 13.73 15.43 3.96
CA GLU A 275 15.13 15.70 3.68
C GLU A 275 15.33 15.96 2.18
N LEU A 276 16.36 16.73 1.85
CA LEU A 276 16.69 17.11 0.48
C LEU A 276 18.10 16.64 0.12
N TYR A 277 18.24 16.05 -1.06
CA TYR A 277 19.51 15.55 -1.58
C TYR A 277 19.68 15.96 -3.04
N ILE A 278 20.90 16.31 -3.43
CA ILE A 278 21.28 16.45 -4.84
C ILE A 278 22.07 15.21 -5.25
N ALA A 279 21.56 14.46 -6.22
CA ALA A 279 22.19 13.23 -6.72
C ALA A 279 22.31 13.28 -8.25
N GLU A 280 23.33 12.61 -8.80
CA GLU A 280 23.57 12.56 -10.25
C GLU A 280 22.57 11.69 -11.02
N GLY A 281 21.76 10.90 -10.32
CA GLY A 281 20.82 9.96 -10.92
C GLY A 281 19.46 10.01 -10.25
N TRP A 282 18.48 9.42 -10.93
CA TRP A 282 17.08 9.33 -10.46
C TRP A 282 16.87 8.33 -9.33
N GLU A 283 17.88 7.50 -9.05
CA GLU A 283 17.89 6.43 -8.04
C GLU A 283 18.97 6.71 -6.99
N ASN A 284 18.86 6.08 -5.81
CA ASN A 284 19.85 6.16 -4.73
C ASN A 284 20.12 7.59 -4.24
N ALA A 285 19.07 8.40 -4.12
CA ALA A 285 19.13 9.79 -3.71
C ALA A 285 19.98 10.04 -2.44
N SER A 286 19.90 9.12 -1.48
CA SER A 286 20.62 9.21 -0.19
C SER A 286 22.14 9.03 -0.29
N THR A 287 22.66 8.68 -1.46
CA THR A 287 24.11 8.69 -1.75
C THR A 287 24.61 10.05 -2.23
N GLY A 288 23.69 10.98 -2.54
CA GLY A 288 23.97 12.32 -3.01
C GLY A 288 24.38 13.29 -1.91
N LYS A 289 24.58 14.56 -2.30
CA LYS A 289 24.91 15.65 -1.38
C LYS A 289 23.65 16.11 -0.63
N ILE A 290 23.68 16.06 0.69
CA ILE A 290 22.62 16.64 1.54
C ILE A 290 22.51 18.15 1.28
N VAL A 291 21.28 18.62 1.11
CA VAL A 291 20.95 20.04 0.99
C VAL A 291 20.52 20.56 2.36
N THR A 292 21.34 21.43 2.93
CA THR A 292 21.19 21.88 4.32
C THR A 292 20.26 23.08 4.51
N SER A 293 19.86 23.76 3.42
CA SER A 293 18.98 24.92 3.49
C SER A 293 18.02 25.01 2.30
N ILE A 294 16.87 25.64 2.51
CA ILE A 294 15.89 25.92 1.44
C ILE A 294 16.50 26.85 0.38
N SER A 295 17.33 27.80 0.77
CA SER A 295 18.01 28.71 -0.16
C SER A 295 18.93 27.97 -1.15
N ASP A 296 19.60 26.91 -0.69
CA ASP A 296 20.44 26.09 -1.55
C ASP A 296 19.59 25.28 -2.55
N ALA A 297 18.45 24.76 -2.09
CA ALA A 297 17.48 24.07 -2.95
C ALA A 297 16.90 25.01 -4.02
N GLU A 298 16.50 26.23 -3.64
CA GLU A 298 15.99 27.23 -4.58
C GLU A 298 17.04 27.64 -5.61
N THR A 299 18.29 27.83 -5.18
CA THR A 299 19.40 28.14 -6.08
C THR A 299 19.59 27.02 -7.10
N PHE A 300 19.63 25.77 -6.64
CA PHE A 300 19.75 24.61 -7.51
C PHE A 300 18.60 24.55 -8.54
N LEU A 301 17.35 24.72 -8.09
CA LEU A 301 16.20 24.71 -8.97
C LEU A 301 16.26 25.84 -10.00
N ASN A 302 16.64 27.05 -9.60
CA ASN A 302 16.74 28.19 -10.52
C ASN A 302 17.84 28.00 -11.59
N GLU A 303 18.93 27.30 -11.25
CA GLU A 303 20.06 27.06 -12.15
C GLU A 303 19.82 25.89 -13.12
N ASN A 304 19.11 24.84 -12.68
CA ASN A 304 19.02 23.58 -13.41
C ASN A 304 17.65 23.31 -14.05
N ASN A 305 16.58 23.92 -13.52
CA ASN A 305 15.25 23.70 -14.07
C ASN A 305 15.14 24.20 -15.50
N LEU A 306 14.57 23.36 -16.35
CA LEU A 306 14.28 23.73 -17.72
C LEU A 306 13.06 24.67 -17.77
N PRO A 307 13.04 25.63 -18.70
CA PRO A 307 11.84 26.42 -18.95
C PRO A 307 10.66 25.51 -19.33
N THR A 308 9.46 25.89 -18.93
CA THR A 308 8.25 25.15 -19.32
C THR A 308 8.09 25.11 -20.84
N ILE A 309 7.42 24.09 -21.35
CA ILE A 309 7.12 23.95 -22.78
C ILE A 309 6.43 25.22 -23.34
N GLY A 310 5.50 25.82 -22.57
CA GLY A 310 4.85 27.08 -22.96
C GLY A 310 5.81 28.28 -23.04
N LYS A 311 6.81 28.36 -22.13
CA LYS A 311 7.87 29.38 -22.21
C LYS A 311 8.75 29.15 -23.44
N LEU A 312 9.13 27.91 -23.72
CA LEU A 312 9.91 27.54 -24.90
C LEU A 312 9.19 27.90 -26.19
N TYR A 313 7.91 27.54 -26.36
CA TYR A 313 7.13 27.93 -27.54
C TYR A 313 7.03 29.44 -27.71
N SER A 314 6.85 30.19 -26.62
CA SER A 314 6.79 31.65 -26.66
C SER A 314 8.13 32.25 -27.09
N GLN A 315 9.24 31.72 -26.58
CA GLN A 315 10.60 32.14 -26.96
C GLN A 315 10.88 31.86 -28.45
N ILE A 316 10.55 30.66 -28.94
CA ILE A 316 10.70 30.30 -30.36
C ILE A 316 9.87 31.22 -31.25
N LYS A 317 8.61 31.48 -30.88
CA LYS A 317 7.73 32.37 -31.63
C LYS A 317 8.27 33.80 -31.67
N ASN A 318 8.77 34.32 -30.55
CA ASN A 318 9.37 35.66 -30.49
C ASN A 318 10.65 35.75 -31.31
N GLN A 319 11.53 34.74 -31.25
CA GLN A 319 12.75 34.67 -32.09
C GLN A 319 12.43 34.57 -33.58
N GLN A 320 11.36 33.86 -33.96
CA GLN A 320 10.90 33.83 -35.34
C GLN A 320 10.35 35.20 -35.79
N GLN A 321 9.69 35.94 -34.91
CA GLN A 321 9.20 37.29 -35.21
C GLN A 321 10.33 38.32 -35.31
N GLU A 322 11.37 38.22 -34.48
CA GLU A 322 12.57 39.06 -34.55
C GLU A 322 13.40 38.79 -35.81
N ASN A 323 13.45 37.55 -36.29
CA ASN A 323 14.11 37.20 -37.56
C ASN A 323 13.27 37.54 -38.82
N ILE A 324 12.03 37.99 -38.66
CA ILE A 324 11.13 38.42 -39.75
C ILE A 324 10.92 39.95 -39.74
N ALA A 325 11.41 40.66 -38.72
CA ALA A 325 11.42 42.12 -38.69
C ALA A 325 12.60 42.66 -39.53
N PRO A 326 12.36 43.54 -40.52
CA PRO A 326 13.40 44.10 -41.40
C PRO A 326 14.37 45.06 -40.70
#